data_AF-A0A1I2L599-F1
#
_entry.id   AF-A0A1I2L599-F1
#
_cell.length_a   1.000
_cell.length_b   1.000
_cell.length_c   1.000
_cell.angle_alpha   90.00
_cell.angle_beta   90.00
_cell.angle_gamma   90.00
#
_symmetry.space_group_name_H-M   'P 1'
#
loop_
_entity.id
_entity.type
_entity.pdbx_description
1 polymer ?
#
loop_
_entity_poly.entity_id
_entity_poly.type
_entity_poly.pdbx_seq_one_letter_code
_entity_poly.pdbx_strand_id
1 'polypeptide(L)'
;MRARAALVTAGILIMGYAVAGALADPDLAPAGVLTFLAGVLVVHDLVWMPLVLAAGAVITRFVPRRRRPAAVVVTVAAAAVSIVALPLVLGFGREDGNPSALPSPYLRNLLVVLFAVAVAGTLWRAGRKKSERPGGAVRGTGDG
;
A
#
# COMPACT_ATOMS: atom_id res chain seq x y z
N MET A 1 -3.81 3.71 -22.48
CA MET A 1 -3.53 5.16 -22.37
C MET A 1 -4.54 5.91 -21.50
N ARG A 2 -5.86 5.72 -21.67
CA ARG A 2 -6.90 6.41 -20.87
C ARG A 2 -6.77 6.28 -19.36
N ALA A 3 -6.48 5.08 -18.83
CA ALA A 3 -6.30 4.87 -17.39
C ALA A 3 -5.09 5.62 -16.83
N ARG A 4 -3.97 5.67 -17.58
CA ARG A 4 -2.78 6.42 -17.16
C ARG A 4 -3.06 7.92 -17.12
N ALA A 5 -3.72 8.45 -18.15
CA ALA A 5 -4.14 9.84 -18.18
C ALA A 5 -5.07 10.17 -17.01
N ALA A 6 -6.09 9.33 -16.77
CA ALA A 6 -7.02 9.52 -15.65
C ALA A 6 -6.30 9.55 -14.28
N LEU A 7 -5.35 8.64 -14.05
CA LEU A 7 -4.56 8.62 -12.81
C LEU A 7 -3.68 9.87 -12.66
N VAL A 8 -3.05 10.33 -13.75
CA VAL A 8 -2.25 11.56 -13.75
C VAL A 8 -3.13 12.77 -13.44
N THR A 9 -4.28 12.89 -14.12
CA THR A 9 -5.23 13.98 -13.90
C THR A 9 -5.75 13.97 -12.46
N ALA A 10 -6.15 12.81 -11.94
CA ALA A 10 -6.60 12.68 -10.55
C ALA A 10 -5.50 13.10 -9.56
N GLY A 11 -4.26 12.66 -9.78
CA GLY A 11 -3.13 13.06 -8.95
C GLY A 11 -2.89 14.56 -8.95
N ILE A 12 -2.90 15.19 -10.13
CA ILE A 12 -2.75 16.64 -10.26
C ILE A 12 -3.88 17.38 -9.54
N LEU A 13 -5.13 16.93 -9.68
CA LEU A 13 -6.27 17.56 -9.01
C LEU A 13 -6.16 17.46 -7.47
N ILE A 14 -5.75 16.30 -6.95
CA ILE A 14 -5.56 16.11 -5.50
C ILE A 14 -4.44 17.02 -4.98
N MET A 15 -3.29 17.08 -5.67
CA MET A 15 -2.17 17.95 -5.28
C MET A 15 -2.56 19.43 -5.36
N GLY A 16 -3.28 19.83 -6.41
CA GLY A 16 -3.80 21.18 -6.56
C GLY A 16 -4.77 21.57 -5.45
N TYR A 17 -5.68 20.67 -5.08
CA TYR A 17 -6.60 20.88 -3.96
C TYR A 17 -5.86 21.04 -2.62
N ALA A 18 -4.87 20.19 -2.35
CA ALA A 18 -4.07 20.27 -1.13
C ALA A 18 -3.29 21.60 -1.03
N VAL A 19 -2.67 22.04 -2.13
CA VAL A 19 -1.96 23.32 -2.19
C VAL A 19 -2.91 24.50 -2.05
N ALA A 20 -4.05 24.48 -2.75
CA ALA A 20 -5.05 25.53 -2.65
C ALA A 20 -5.61 25.65 -1.23
N GLY A 21 -5.90 24.51 -0.59
CA GLY A 21 -6.33 24.46 0.81
C GLY A 21 -5.28 25.01 1.77
N ALA A 22 -4.01 24.63 1.59
CA ALA A 22 -2.92 25.14 2.42
C ALA A 22 -2.74 26.66 2.26
N LEU A 23 -2.78 27.18 1.02
CA LEU A 23 -2.62 28.62 0.76
C LEU A 23 -3.80 29.47 1.23
N ALA A 24 -4.99 28.88 1.35
CA ALA A 24 -6.16 29.54 1.90
C ALA A 24 -6.16 29.60 3.43
N ASP A 25 -5.27 28.85 4.09
CA ASP A 25 -5.14 28.80 5.54
C ASP A 25 -4.21 29.93 6.04
N PRO A 26 -4.72 30.93 6.78
CA PRO A 26 -3.91 32.04 7.28
C PRO A 26 -2.89 31.61 8.35
N ASP A 27 -3.10 30.46 9.00
CA ASP A 27 -2.22 29.94 10.05
C ASP A 27 -1.17 28.96 9.48
N LEU A 28 -1.08 28.83 8.15
CA LEU A 28 -0.08 27.99 7.51
C LEU A 28 1.34 28.43 7.89
N ALA A 29 2.10 27.51 8.48
CA ALA A 29 3.54 27.67 8.71
C ALA A 29 4.32 26.92 7.60
N PRO A 30 4.73 27.58 6.50
CA PRO A 30 5.22 26.88 5.31
C PRO A 30 6.54 26.15 5.58
N ALA A 31 7.42 26.78 6.37
CA ALA A 31 8.68 26.17 6.79
C ALA A 31 8.44 24.88 7.59
N GLY A 32 7.49 24.89 8.53
CA GLY A 32 7.14 23.71 9.32
C GLY A 32 6.62 22.56 8.46
N VAL A 33 5.73 22.86 7.51
CA VAL A 33 5.21 21.87 6.55
C VAL A 33 6.33 21.29 5.68
N LEU A 34 7.23 22.13 5.17
CA LEU A 34 8.36 21.69 4.37
C LEU A 34 9.35 20.85 5.18
N THR A 35 9.65 21.23 6.43
CA THR A 35 10.50 20.43 7.33
C THR A 35 9.86 19.08 7.65
N PHE A 36 8.55 19.05 7.92
CA PHE A 36 7.82 17.80 8.11
C PHE A 36 7.89 16.91 6.85
N LEU A 37 7.62 17.47 5.68
CA LEU A 37 7.63 16.74 4.41
C LEU A 37 9.03 16.19 4.12
N ALA A 38 10.08 16.99 4.33
CA ALA A 38 11.46 16.55 4.19
C ALA A 38 11.82 15.45 5.18
N GLY A 39 11.41 15.58 6.45
CA GLY A 39 11.62 14.56 7.46
C GLY A 39 10.96 13.22 7.11
N VAL A 40 9.70 13.26 6.67
CA VAL A 40 8.97 12.07 6.20
C VAL A 40 9.66 11.45 4.99
N LEU A 41 10.08 12.26 4.01
CA LEU A 41 10.76 11.77 2.81
C LEU A 41 12.08 11.08 3.16
N VAL A 42 12.89 11.70 4.02
CA VAL A 42 14.17 11.13 4.47
C VAL A 42 13.95 9.81 5.21
N VAL A 43 13.01 9.75 6.15
CA VAL A 43 12.70 8.51 6.88
C VAL A 43 12.18 7.44 5.91
N HIS A 44 11.35 7.80 4.95
CA HIS A 44 10.85 6.89 3.94
C HIS A 44 12.00 6.31 3.09
N ASP A 45 12.83 7.16 2.51
CA ASP A 45 13.85 6.73 1.55
C ASP A 45 15.03 6.03 2.23
N LEU A 46 15.40 6.44 3.46
CA LEU A 46 16.55 5.87 4.17
C LEU A 46 16.21 4.72 5.10
N VAL A 47 14.96 4.60 5.55
CA VAL A 47 14.56 3.52 6.49
C VAL A 47 13.56 2.58 5.83
N TRP A 48 12.46 3.13 5.31
CA TRP A 48 11.40 2.31 4.73
C TRP A 48 11.85 1.54 3.50
N MET A 49 12.46 2.23 2.55
CA MET A 49 12.92 1.62 1.29
C MET A 49 13.94 0.49 1.51
N PRO A 50 15.00 0.66 2.32
CA PRO A 50 15.93 -0.42 2.62
C PRO A 50 15.28 -1.62 3.31
N LEU A 51 14.35 -1.40 4.26
CA LEU A 51 13.61 -2.47 4.93
C LEU A 51 12.75 -3.26 3.93
N VAL A 52 12.06 -2.56 3.04
CA VAL A 52 11.23 -3.17 1.98
C VAL A 52 12.09 -3.98 1.02
N LEU A 53 13.24 -3.44 0.60
CA LEU A 53 14.18 -4.15 -0.28
C LEU A 53 14.78 -5.38 0.41
N ALA A 54 15.18 -5.26 1.68
CA ALA A 54 15.68 -6.38 2.47
C ALA A 54 14.63 -7.47 2.65
N ALA A 55 13.38 -7.11 2.98
CA ALA A 55 12.27 -8.05 3.06
C ALA A 55 12.01 -8.74 1.71
N GLY A 56 12.02 -7.97 0.61
CA GLY A 56 11.94 -8.50 -0.75
C GLY A 56 13.05 -9.51 -1.05
N ALA A 57 14.29 -9.19 -0.70
CA ALA A 57 15.45 -10.06 -0.89
C ALA A 57 15.31 -11.37 -0.09
N VAL A 58 14.94 -11.29 1.19
CA VAL A 58 14.68 -12.46 2.04
C VAL A 58 13.57 -13.34 1.45
N ILE A 59 12.44 -12.75 1.07
CA ILE A 59 11.31 -13.47 0.46
C ILE A 59 11.75 -14.16 -0.84
N THR A 60 12.54 -13.48 -1.68
CA THR A 60 13.00 -14.08 -2.95
C THR A 60 13.93 -15.27 -2.76
N ARG A 61 14.62 -15.37 -1.61
CA ARG A 61 15.47 -16.52 -1.24
C ARG A 61 14.67 -17.77 -0.87
N PHE A 62 13.48 -17.61 -0.26
CA PHE A 62 12.66 -18.72 0.21
C PHE A 62 11.46 -19.05 -0.70
N VAL A 63 11.02 -18.12 -1.56
CA VAL A 63 9.81 -18.28 -2.37
C VAL A 63 10.13 -18.65 -3.83
N PRO A 64 9.48 -19.69 -4.39
CA PRO A 64 9.61 -20.06 -5.80
C PRO A 64 9.27 -18.89 -6.75
N ARG A 65 10.03 -18.74 -7.84
CA ARG A 65 9.91 -17.66 -8.85
C ARG A 65 8.46 -17.30 -9.24
N ARG A 66 7.59 -18.31 -9.32
CA ARG A 66 6.17 -18.19 -9.71
C ARG A 66 5.25 -17.50 -8.68
N ARG A 67 5.69 -17.36 -7.42
CA ARG A 67 4.92 -16.73 -6.31
C ARG A 67 5.57 -15.45 -5.77
N ARG A 68 6.81 -15.15 -6.17
CA ARG A 68 7.60 -13.99 -5.70
C ARG A 68 6.86 -12.63 -5.75
N PRO A 69 6.28 -12.18 -6.89
CA PRO A 69 5.71 -10.83 -6.94
C PRO A 69 4.51 -10.67 -6.01
N ALA A 70 3.66 -11.70 -5.89
CA ALA A 70 2.51 -11.65 -4.98
C ALA A 70 2.95 -11.70 -3.50
N ALA A 71 3.95 -12.53 -3.18
CA ALA A 71 4.47 -12.61 -1.82
C ALA A 71 5.09 -11.28 -1.37
N VAL A 72 5.88 -10.62 -2.23
CA VAL A 72 6.47 -9.31 -1.91
C VAL A 72 5.38 -8.25 -1.70
N VAL A 73 4.40 -8.15 -2.61
CA VAL A 73 3.31 -7.15 -2.48
C VAL A 73 2.50 -7.36 -1.20
N VAL A 74 2.14 -8.61 -0.89
CA VAL A 74 1.36 -8.93 0.32
C VAL A 74 2.17 -8.61 1.58
N THR A 75 3.46 -8.98 1.64
CA THR A 75 4.28 -8.71 2.83
C THR A 75 4.51 -7.21 3.05
N VAL A 76 4.75 -6.44 1.99
CA VAL A 76 4.94 -4.98 2.10
C VAL A 76 3.66 -4.29 2.55
N ALA A 77 2.52 -4.67 1.96
CA ALA A 77 1.21 -4.14 2.37
C ALA A 77 0.88 -4.51 3.83
N ALA A 78 1.13 -5.76 4.23
CA ALA A 78 0.96 -6.21 5.60
C ALA A 78 1.85 -5.45 6.58
N ALA A 79 3.12 -5.21 6.24
CA ALA A 79 4.05 -4.44 7.07
C ALA A 79 3.59 -2.99 7.25
N ALA A 80 3.16 -2.33 6.16
CA ALA A 80 2.65 -0.95 6.22
C ALA A 80 1.41 -0.84 7.12
N VAL A 81 0.42 -1.73 6.92
CA VAL A 81 -0.78 -1.80 7.76
C VAL A 81 -0.41 -2.07 9.21
N SER A 82 0.53 -2.99 9.45
CA SER A 82 0.93 -3.36 10.80
C SER A 82 1.56 -2.17 11.52
N ILE A 83 2.43 -1.40 10.89
CA ILE A 83 3.10 -0.26 11.53
C ILE A 83 2.12 0.85 11.90
N VAL A 84 1.12 1.11 11.06
CA VAL A 84 0.07 2.09 11.35
C VAL A 84 -0.87 1.57 12.46
N ALA A 85 -1.19 0.28 12.45
CA ALA A 85 -2.11 -0.32 13.41
C ALA A 85 -1.47 -0.69 14.75
N LEU A 86 -0.15 -0.90 14.80
CA LEU A 86 0.58 -1.32 16.00
C LEU A 86 0.38 -0.37 17.18
N PRO A 87 0.54 0.97 17.05
CA PRO A 87 0.33 1.87 18.18
C PRO A 87 -1.11 1.83 18.69
N LEU A 88 -2.09 1.67 17.79
CA LEU A 88 -3.51 1.54 18.15
C LEU A 88 -3.81 0.23 18.90
N VAL A 89 -3.19 -0.88 18.48
CA VAL A 89 -3.30 -2.17 19.16
C VAL A 89 -2.60 -2.14 20.52
N LEU A 90 -1.43 -1.49 20.61
CA LEU A 90 -0.69 -1.29 21.85
C LEU A 90 -1.38 -0.31 22.81
N GLY A 91 -2.45 0.36 22.37
CA GLY A 91 -3.25 1.24 23.22
C GLY A 91 -2.60 2.60 23.48
N PHE A 92 -1.62 3.01 22.66
CA PHE A 92 -1.14 4.39 22.70
C PHE A 92 -2.31 5.34 22.40
N GLY A 93 -2.64 6.22 23.35
CA GLY A 93 -3.84 7.08 23.30
C GLY A 93 -5.05 6.54 24.07
N ARG A 94 -4.93 5.43 24.81
CA ARG A 94 -5.93 5.05 25.82
C ARG A 94 -5.81 6.01 27.00
N GLU A 95 -6.82 6.84 27.21
CA GLU A 95 -7.01 7.60 28.44
C GLU A 95 -7.88 6.78 29.42
N ASP A 96 -7.36 6.56 30.62
CA ASP A 96 -8.06 5.88 31.71
C ASP A 96 -9.26 6.72 32.16
N GLY A 97 -10.42 6.52 31.52
CA GLY A 97 -11.65 7.23 31.85
C GLY A 97 -12.60 7.48 30.68
N ASN A 98 -12.16 7.29 29.43
CA ASN A 98 -13.00 7.47 28.26
C ASN A 98 -13.40 6.12 27.62
N PRO A 99 -14.60 5.58 27.92
CA PRO A 99 -15.06 4.31 27.37
C PRO A 99 -15.25 4.33 25.84
N SER A 100 -15.27 5.51 25.21
CA SER A 100 -15.30 5.69 23.76
C SER A 100 -13.91 5.76 23.12
N ALA A 101 -12.82 5.78 23.89
CA ALA A 101 -11.47 5.93 23.34
C ALA A 101 -11.05 4.71 22.51
N LEU A 102 -11.42 3.49 22.89
CA LEU A 102 -11.11 2.29 22.08
C LEU A 102 -12.17 1.17 22.21
N PRO A 103 -13.39 1.35 21.64
CA PRO A 103 -14.48 0.36 21.71
C PRO A 103 -14.29 -0.81 20.73
N SER A 104 -13.41 -0.66 19.73
CA SER A 104 -13.16 -1.71 18.74
C SER A 104 -12.01 -2.62 19.16
N PRO A 105 -12.13 -3.95 19.06
CA PRO A 105 -10.99 -4.83 19.25
C PRO A 105 -10.04 -4.67 18.06
N TYR A 106 -9.09 -3.74 18.19
CA TYR A 106 -8.12 -3.37 17.16
C TYR A 106 -7.32 -4.56 16.64
N LEU A 107 -7.02 -5.53 17.51
CA LEU A 107 -6.39 -6.79 17.10
C LEU A 107 -7.26 -7.56 16.10
N ARG A 108 -8.57 -7.67 16.34
CA ARG A 108 -9.51 -8.35 15.44
C ARG A 108 -9.60 -7.63 14.10
N ASN A 109 -9.70 -6.30 14.11
CA ASN A 109 -9.76 -5.51 12.88
C ASN A 109 -8.45 -5.58 12.10
N LEU A 110 -7.30 -5.56 12.79
CA LEU A 110 -5.99 -5.74 12.16
C LEU A 110 -5.91 -7.10 11.46
N LEU A 111 -6.35 -8.18 12.12
CA LEU A 111 -6.38 -9.51 11.50
C LEU A 111 -7.32 -9.57 10.28
N VAL A 112 -8.48 -8.92 10.35
CA VAL A 112 -9.42 -8.83 9.21
C VAL A 112 -8.78 -8.08 8.04
N VAL A 113 -8.09 -6.97 8.29
CA VAL A 113 -7.41 -6.21 7.24
C VAL A 113 -6.24 -7.00 6.65
N LEU A 114 -5.42 -7.66 7.46
CA LEU A 114 -4.33 -8.53 6.99
C LEU A 114 -4.86 -9.68 6.13
N PHE A 115 -5.98 -10.29 6.54
CA PHE A 115 -6.67 -11.30 5.76
C PHE A 115 -7.16 -10.73 4.41
N ALA A 116 -7.79 -9.56 4.42
CA ALA A 116 -8.24 -8.89 3.21
C ALA A 116 -7.09 -8.57 2.24
N VAL A 117 -5.95 -8.10 2.76
CA VAL A 117 -4.72 -7.85 1.98
C VAL A 117 -4.19 -9.15 1.35
N ALA A 118 -4.16 -10.24 2.10
CA ALA A 118 -3.75 -11.54 1.58
C ALA A 118 -4.69 -12.03 0.47
N VAL A 119 -6.01 -11.95 0.69
CA VAL A 119 -7.04 -12.33 -0.29
C VAL A 119 -6.90 -11.49 -1.56
N ALA A 120 -6.81 -10.16 -1.44
CA ALA A 120 -6.63 -9.26 -2.57
C ALA A 120 -5.36 -9.59 -3.38
N GLY A 121 -4.25 -9.87 -2.71
CA GLY A 121 -3.01 -10.29 -3.37
C GLY A 121 -3.15 -11.59 -4.16
N THR A 122 -3.88 -12.57 -3.63
CA THR A 122 -4.15 -13.83 -4.34
C THR A 122 -5.07 -13.66 -5.55
N LEU A 123 -6.13 -12.84 -5.41
CA LEU A 123 -7.08 -12.53 -6.49
C LEU A 123 -6.41 -11.73 -7.61
N TRP A 124 -5.59 -10.74 -7.29
CA TRP A 124 -4.83 -9.97 -8.27
C TRP A 124 -3.92 -10.86 -9.11
N ARG A 125 -3.19 -11.79 -8.48
CA ARG A 125 -2.38 -12.78 -9.20
C ARG A 125 -3.23 -13.68 -10.10
N ALA A 126 -4.39 -14.12 -9.63
CA ALA A 126 -5.30 -14.96 -10.42
C ALA A 126 -5.84 -14.21 -11.65
N GLY A 127 -6.16 -12.92 -11.51
CA GLY A 127 -6.58 -12.04 -12.60
C GLY A 127 -5.48 -11.82 -13.65
N ARG A 128 -4.23 -11.58 -13.22
CA ARG A 128 -3.06 -11.48 -14.12
C ARG A 128 -2.87 -12.73 -14.97
N LYS A 129 -2.95 -13.91 -14.36
CA LYS A 129 -2.79 -15.20 -15.07
C LYS A 129 -3.88 -15.43 -16.13
N LYS A 130 -5.10 -14.93 -15.92
CA LYS A 130 -6.17 -14.98 -16.93
C LYS A 130 -5.90 -14.01 -18.09
N SER A 131 -5.37 -12.83 -17.79
CA SER A 131 -5.04 -11.81 -18.80
C SER A 131 -3.84 -12.16 -19.69
N GLU A 132 -2.95 -13.07 -19.25
CA GLU A 132 -1.82 -13.58 -20.06
C GLU A 132 -2.22 -14.72 -21.01
N ARG A 133 -3.45 -15.23 -20.93
CA ARG A 133 -3.98 -16.30 -21.79
C ARG A 133 -4.89 -15.90 -23.00
N PRO A 134 -4.74 -14.74 -23.70
CA PRO A 134 -5.53 -14.46 -24.90
C PRO A 134 -4.70 -14.53 -26.20
N GLY A 135 -4.08 -15.67 -26.51
CA GLY A 135 -3.34 -15.81 -27.79
C GLY A 135 -2.95 -17.22 -28.25
N GLY A 136 -3.48 -18.28 -27.63
CA GLY A 136 -3.11 -19.68 -27.95
C GLY A 136 -4.18 -20.47 -28.70
N ALA A 137 -5.04 -19.81 -29.48
CA ALA A 137 -6.11 -20.47 -30.21
C ALA A 137 -6.24 -19.90 -31.63
N VAL A 138 -5.21 -20.10 -32.45
CA VAL A 138 -5.38 -20.21 -33.91
C VAL A 138 -4.88 -21.59 -34.31
N ARG A 139 -5.79 -22.54 -34.09
CA ARG A 139 -6.19 -23.63 -34.98
C ARG A 139 -5.14 -24.10 -36.00
N GLY A 140 -4.60 -25.30 -35.75
CA GLY A 140 -4.16 -26.16 -36.82
C GLY A 140 -5.37 -26.67 -37.61
N THR A 141 -5.28 -26.54 -38.93
CA THR A 141 -5.93 -27.32 -39.99
C THR A 141 -4.91 -27.24 -41.13
N GLY A 142 -4.21 -28.32 -41.52
CA GLY A 142 -4.72 -29.28 -42.51
C GLY A 142 -4.94 -28.51 -43.82
N ASP A 143 -4.15 -28.67 -44.89
CA ASP A 143 -3.74 -29.89 -45.59
C ASP A 143 -2.39 -29.58 -46.32
N GLY A 144 -1.47 -30.53 -46.53
CA GLY A 144 -1.61 -31.60 -47.52
C GLY A 144 -0.84 -31.20 -48.77
#